data_AF-A0A7K5IBW4-F1
#
_entry.id   AF-A0A7K5IBW4-F1
#
_cell.length_a   1.000
_cell.length_b   1.000
_cell.length_c   1.000
_cell.angle_alpha   90.00
_cell.angle_beta   90.00
_cell.angle_gamma   90.00
#
_symmetry.space_group_name_H-M   'P 1'
#
loop_
_entity.id
_entity.type
_entity.pdbx_description
1 polymer ?
#
loop_
_entity_poly.entity_id
_entity_poly.type
_entity_poly.pdbx_seq_one_letter_code
_entity_poly.pdbx_strand_id
1 'polypeptide(L)'
;HERTHSGERPYQCSQCPKSFKSSSELVWHGRTHSAERPYQCSQCPKSFKRSSELVWHGRTHSGERPYGCSECPKSFKRSSELVQHWRSH
;
A
#
# COMPACT_ATOMS: atom_id res chain seq x y z
N HIS A 1 -6.99 21.19 -0.35
CA HIS A 1 -7.04 20.21 -1.46
C HIS A 1 -6.79 20.95 -2.78
N GLU A 2 -5.63 21.61 -2.90
CA GLU A 2 -5.30 22.45 -4.08
C GLU A 2 -4.05 21.97 -4.83
N ARG A 3 -3.15 21.22 -4.16
CA ARG A 3 -1.92 20.66 -4.75
C ARG A 3 -2.16 19.48 -5.71
N THR A 4 -3.38 18.97 -5.81
CA THR A 4 -3.66 17.73 -6.54
C THR A 4 -3.85 17.93 -8.04
N HIS A 5 -4.19 19.16 -8.48
CA HIS A 5 -4.63 19.45 -9.85
C HIS A 5 -3.53 19.93 -10.83
N SER A 6 -2.40 20.47 -10.37
CA SER A 6 -1.37 21.02 -11.29
C SER A 6 -0.46 19.96 -11.92
N GLY A 7 -0.48 18.71 -11.43
CA GLY A 7 0.45 17.67 -11.88
C GLY A 7 1.91 17.90 -11.44
N GLU A 8 2.22 19.05 -10.82
CA GLU A 8 3.55 19.40 -10.37
C GLU A 8 4.04 18.43 -9.29
N ARG A 9 5.31 18.05 -9.40
CA ARG A 9 6.00 17.14 -8.49
C ARG A 9 7.28 17.81 -7.97
N PRO A 10 7.16 18.79 -7.06
CA PRO A 10 8.30 19.59 -6.62
C PRO A 10 9.29 18.80 -5.73
N TYR A 11 8.91 17.63 -5.22
CA TYR A 11 9.74 16.83 -4.33
C TYR A 11 10.48 15.74 -5.10
N GLN A 12 11.73 16.00 -5.47
CA GLN A 12 12.57 15.07 -6.23
C GLN A 12 13.40 14.14 -5.32
N CYS A 13 13.53 12.87 -5.72
CA CYS A 13 14.45 11.93 -5.08
C CYS A 13 15.89 12.19 -5.51
N SER A 14 16.84 12.21 -4.56
CA SER A 14 18.27 12.35 -4.86
C SER A 14 18.90 11.06 -5.38
N GLN A 15 18.27 9.90 -5.17
CA GLN A 15 18.81 8.59 -5.52
C GLN A 15 18.20 8.01 -6.81
N CYS A 16 17.15 8.60 -7.37
CA CYS A 16 16.59 8.20 -8.65
C CYS A 16 15.77 9.33 -9.31
N PRO A 17 15.39 9.22 -10.60
CA PRO A 17 14.67 10.27 -11.33
C PRO A 17 13.21 10.51 -10.88
N LYS A 18 12.75 9.89 -9.79
CA LYS A 18 11.34 10.00 -9.36
C LYS A 18 11.08 11.29 -8.59
N SER A 19 9.94 11.91 -8.89
CA SER A 19 9.45 13.09 -8.18
C SER A 19 8.03 12.87 -7.66
N PHE A 20 7.69 13.56 -6.56
CA PHE A 20 6.49 13.36 -5.76
C PHE A 20 5.74 14.66 -5.52
N LYS A 21 4.44 14.56 -5.22
CA LYS A 21 3.57 15.72 -5.00
C LYS A 21 3.67 16.25 -3.56
N SER A 22 4.20 15.44 -2.63
CA SER A 22 4.39 15.83 -1.24
C SER A 22 5.73 15.35 -0.68
N SER A 23 6.22 16.04 0.36
CA SER A 23 7.41 15.63 1.11
C SER A 23 7.23 14.26 1.77
N SER A 24 6.03 13.97 2.29
CA SER A 24 5.70 12.67 2.89
C SER A 24 5.83 11.52 1.91
N GLU A 25 5.41 11.71 0.66
CA GLU A 25 5.59 10.71 -0.42
C GLU A 25 7.08 10.50 -0.74
N LEU A 26 7.87 11.58 -0.80
CA LEU A 26 9.32 11.49 -1.02
C LEU A 26 10.02 10.76 0.13
N VAL A 27 9.72 11.09 1.39
CA VAL A 27 10.28 10.40 2.57
C VAL A 27 9.92 8.92 2.54
N TRP A 28 8.67 8.59 2.25
CA TRP A 28 8.25 7.21 2.14
C TRP A 28 8.95 6.48 0.99
N HIS A 29 9.09 7.14 -0.16
CA HIS A 29 9.84 6.61 -1.28
C HIS A 29 11.33 6.41 -0.95
N GLY A 30 11.93 7.28 -0.13
CA GLY A 30 13.29 7.10 0.38
C GLY A 30 13.50 5.74 1.05
N ARG A 31 12.49 5.24 1.77
CA ARG A 31 12.51 3.89 2.36
C ARG A 31 12.56 2.77 1.32
N THR A 32 12.30 3.05 0.04
CA THR A 32 12.44 2.06 -1.03
C THR A 32 13.90 1.83 -1.39
N HIS A 33 14.75 2.85 -1.26
CA HIS A 33 16.19 2.76 -1.45
C HIS A 33 16.89 2.08 -0.28
N SER A 34 16.36 2.24 0.94
CA SER A 34 16.80 1.45 2.09
C SER A 34 16.19 0.04 2.08
N ALA A 35 16.93 -0.95 2.55
CA ALA A 35 16.39 -2.27 2.89
C ALA A 35 15.59 -2.26 4.21
N GLU A 36 15.50 -1.11 4.89
CA GLU A 36 14.79 -0.97 6.16
C GLU A 36 13.31 -1.35 6.03
N ARG A 37 12.89 -2.22 6.94
CA ARG A 37 11.52 -2.71 7.08
C ARG A 37 11.13 -2.62 8.55
N PRO A 38 10.80 -1.41 9.05
CA PRO A 38 10.60 -1.19 10.48
C PRO A 38 9.34 -1.86 11.02
N TYR A 39 8.42 -2.31 10.15
CA TYR A 39 7.16 -2.93 10.57
C TYR A 39 7.28 -4.45 10.49
N GLN A 40 7.68 -5.07 11.59
CA GLN A 40 7.82 -6.53 11.69
C GLN A 40 6.50 -7.21 12.08
N CYS A 41 6.22 -8.37 11.48
CA CYS A 41 5.14 -9.24 11.91
C CYS A 41 5.52 -10.00 13.18
N SER A 42 4.63 -10.06 14.17
CA SER A 42 4.85 -10.86 15.38
C SER A 42 4.63 -12.36 15.17
N GLN A 43 3.94 -12.76 14.11
CA GLN A 43 3.55 -14.14 13.84
C GLN A 43 4.44 -14.84 12.80
N CYS A 44 5.31 -14.10 12.10
CA CYS A 44 6.27 -14.67 11.16
C CYS A 44 7.47 -13.75 10.92
N PRO A 45 8.56 -14.23 10.29
CA PRO A 45 9.77 -13.41 10.05
C PRO A 45 9.61 -12.26 9.04
N LYS A 46 8.40 -12.01 8.51
CA LYS A 46 8.18 -10.98 7.48
C LYS A 46 8.16 -9.59 8.10
N SER A 47 8.79 -8.66 7.39
CA SER A 47 8.81 -7.24 7.75
C SER A 47 8.45 -6.37 6.53
N PHE A 48 7.85 -5.20 6.81
CA PHE A 48 7.23 -4.32 5.81
C PHE A 48 7.75 -2.88 5.87
N LYS A 49 7.59 -2.15 4.76
CA LYS A 49 8.03 -0.75 4.65
C LYS A 49 6.95 0.24 5.11
N ARG A 50 5.70 -0.22 5.17
CA ARG A 50 4.53 0.53 5.66
C ARG A 50 3.81 -0.21 6.78
N SER A 51 3.21 0.54 7.71
CA SER A 51 2.29 0.00 8.71
C SER A 51 1.06 -0.63 8.06
N SER A 52 0.51 -0.01 7.01
CA SER A 52 -0.65 -0.55 6.28
C SER A 52 -0.37 -1.92 5.65
N GLU A 53 0.85 -2.13 5.13
CA GLU A 53 1.28 -3.43 4.61
C GLU A 53 1.29 -4.50 5.70
N LEU A 54 1.77 -4.18 6.89
CA LEU A 54 1.73 -5.08 8.05
C LEU A 54 0.28 -5.41 8.46
N VAL A 55 -0.61 -4.42 8.50
CA VAL A 55 -2.03 -4.63 8.84
C VAL A 55 -2.69 -5.59 7.84
N TRP A 56 -2.53 -5.35 6.54
CA TRP A 56 -3.11 -6.22 5.52
C TRP A 56 -2.47 -7.61 5.51
N HIS A 57 -1.17 -7.70 5.81
CA HIS A 57 -0.50 -8.98 5.99
C HIS A 57 -1.04 -9.74 7.20
N GLY A 58 -1.39 -9.06 8.30
CA GLY A 58 -2.05 -9.66 9.46
C GLY A 58 -3.31 -10.45 9.09
N ARG A 59 -4.07 -9.97 8.10
CA ARG A 59 -5.26 -10.68 7.55
C ARG A 59 -4.92 -12.02 6.89
N THR A 60 -3.66 -12.27 6.57
CA THR A 60 -3.21 -13.58 6.09
C THR A 60 -3.09 -14.62 7.19
N HIS A 61 -2.89 -14.19 8.43
CA HIS A 61 -2.88 -15.06 9.61
C HIS A 61 -4.28 -15.27 10.15
N SER A 62 -5.10 -14.21 10.26
CA SER A 62 -6.46 -14.32 10.79
C SER A 62 -7.47 -14.91 9.79
N GLY A 63 -7.16 -14.89 8.49
CA GLY A 63 -8.10 -15.31 7.44
C GLY A 63 -9.21 -14.28 7.16
N GLU A 64 -9.19 -13.12 7.83
CA GLU A 64 -10.19 -12.06 7.68
C GLU A 64 -10.28 -11.56 6.23
N ARG A 65 -11.50 -11.49 5.70
CA ARG A 65 -11.81 -11.02 4.34
C ARG A 65 -12.95 -10.00 4.38
N PRO A 66 -12.66 -8.75 4.79
CA PRO A 66 -13.70 -7.76 5.05
C PRO A 66 -14.39 -7.22 3.78
N TYR A 67 -13.85 -7.51 2.59
CA TYR A 67 -14.39 -7.00 1.33
C TYR A 67 -15.14 -8.10 0.58
N GLY A 68 -16.47 -8.15 0.74
CA GLY A 68 -17.34 -9.08 0.02
C GLY A 68 -17.78 -8.56 -1.35
N CYS A 69 -17.99 -9.48 -2.31
CA CYS A 69 -18.68 -9.19 -3.56
C CYS A 69 -20.20 -9.25 -3.36
N SER A 70 -20.95 -8.34 -3.98
CA SER A 70 -22.42 -8.36 -3.96
C SER A 70 -23.01 -9.43 -4.90
N GLU A 71 -22.32 -9.72 -6.00
CA GLU A 71 -22.82 -10.60 -7.07
C GLU A 71 -22.45 -12.09 -6.86
N CYS A 72 -21.55 -12.39 -5.92
CA CYS A 72 -21.18 -13.78 -5.63
C CYS A 72 -20.61 -13.95 -4.21
N PRO A 73 -20.49 -15.20 -3.70
CA PRO A 73 -20.02 -15.48 -2.34
C PRO A 73 -18.53 -15.17 -2.06
N LYS A 74 -17.80 -14.57 -3.00
CA LYS A 74 -16.36 -14.34 -2.86
C LYS A 74 -16.08 -13.13 -1.97
N SER A 75 -15.07 -13.25 -1.11
CA SER A 75 -14.57 -12.15 -0.28
C SER A 75 -13.04 -12.07 -0.32
N PHE A 76 -12.53 -10.86 -0.13
CA PHE A 76 -11.13 -10.49 -0.36
C PHE A 76 -10.51 -9.78 0.84
N LYS A 77 -9.17 -9.79 0.91
CA LYS A 77 -8.39 -9.20 2.01
C LYS A 77 -8.13 -7.72 1.79
N ARG A 78 -8.17 -7.26 0.53
CA ARG A 78 -7.96 -5.85 0.13
C ARG A 78 -9.09 -5.36 -0.77
N SER A 79 -9.43 -4.08 -0.66
CA SER A 79 -10.44 -3.44 -1.53
C SER A 79 -10.05 -3.49 -3.01
N SER A 80 -8.76 -3.34 -3.31
CA SER A 80 -8.26 -3.42 -4.68
C SER A 80 -8.48 -4.80 -5.32
N GLU A 81 -8.44 -5.87 -4.53
CA GLU A 81 -8.72 -7.24 -5.00
C GLU A 81 -10.21 -7.39 -5.33
N LEU A 82 -11.10 -6.85 -4.49
CA LEU A 82 -12.53 -6.81 -4.79
C LEU A 82 -12.82 -6.01 -6.07
N VAL A 83 -12.22 -4.83 -6.23
CA VAL A 83 -12.41 -4.01 -7.44
C VAL A 83 -11.92 -4.73 -8.69
N GLN A 84 -10.76 -5.39 -8.63
CA GLN A 84 -10.26 -6.18 -9.75
C GLN A 84 -11.19 -7.36 -10.07
N HIS A 85 -11.66 -8.06 -9.05
CA HIS A 85 -12.62 -9.14 -9.21
C HIS A 85 -13.94 -8.66 -9.81
N TRP A 86 -14.45 -7.51 -9.36
CA TRP A 86 -15.70 -6.95 -9.86
C TRP A 86 -15.63 -6.62 -11.35
N ARG A 87 -14.47 -6.16 -11.84
CA ARG A 87 -14.23 -5.93 -13.28
C ARG A 87 -14.18 -7.20 -14.13
N SER A 88 -14.11 -8.38 -13.51
CA SER A 88 -14.08 -9.68 -14.19
C SER A 88 -15.42 -10.40 -14.18
N HIS A 89 -16.42 -9.83 -13.51
CA HIS A 89 -17.82 -10.20 -13.75
C HIS A 89 -18.25 -9.64 -15.11
#